data_AF-A0A0Q9WZ52-F1
#
_entry.id   AF-A0A0Q9WZ52-F1
#
_cell.length_a   1.000
_cell.length_b   1.000
_cell.length_c   1.000
_cell.angle_alpha   90.00
_cell.angle_beta   90.00
_cell.angle_gamma   90.00
#
_symmetry.space_group_name_H-M   'P 1'
#
loop_
_entity.id
_entity.type
_entity.pdbx_description
1 polymer ?
#
loop_
_entity_poly.entity_id
_entity_poly.type
_entity_poly.pdbx_seq_one_letter_code
_entity_poly.pdbx_strand_id
1 'polypeptide(L)'
;LSLPSALNTVEQTLSENDVNLFVCMLKAICSLTYKAGNQVRKGLATDVEHVLDGATNWSWLLAWLEQSPIGEAIQAGKVPKQQHCQDKYPRCKWNAPEEQLLQLVQNNVQFN
;
A
#
# COMPACT_ATOMS: atom_id res chain seq x y z
N LEU A 1 1.11 24.44 1.60
CA LEU A 1 0.04 23.55 1.08
C LEU A 1 -0.43 22.67 2.24
N SER A 2 -1.72 22.55 2.47
CA SER A 2 -2.25 21.57 3.43
C SER A 2 -2.31 20.19 2.76
N LEU A 3 -2.11 19.10 3.50
CA LEU A 3 -2.16 17.72 2.96
C LEU A 3 -3.37 17.45 2.04
N PRO A 4 -4.60 17.93 2.37
CA PRO A 4 -5.77 17.73 1.51
C PRO A 4 -5.67 18.44 0.15
N SER A 5 -5.03 19.61 0.09
CA SER A 5 -4.90 20.37 -1.16
C SER A 5 -3.83 19.78 -2.09
N ALA A 6 -2.77 19.17 -1.54
CA ALA A 6 -1.80 18.40 -2.33
C ALA A 6 -2.41 17.10 -2.88
N LEU A 7 -3.19 16.39 -2.08
CA LEU A 7 -3.89 15.16 -2.50
C LEU A 7 -4.87 15.40 -3.64
N ASN A 8 -5.67 16.48 -3.57
CA ASN A 8 -6.61 16.82 -4.65
C ASN A 8 -5.92 17.09 -5.99
N THR A 9 -4.80 17.83 -5.99
CA THR A 9 -4.04 18.10 -7.22
C THR A 9 -3.45 16.82 -7.81
N VAL A 10 -2.91 15.94 -6.95
CA VAL A 10 -2.37 14.65 -7.38
C VAL A 10 -3.47 13.73 -7.91
N GLU A 11 -4.63 13.69 -7.27
CA GLU A 11 -5.78 12.92 -7.73
C GLU A 11 -6.28 13.41 -9.10
N GLN A 12 -6.33 14.72 -9.31
CA GLN A 12 -6.77 15.30 -10.59
C GLN A 12 -5.83 14.92 -11.74
N THR A 13 -4.51 15.10 -11.56
CA THR A 13 -3.51 14.75 -12.58
C THR A 13 -3.44 13.24 -12.86
N LEU A 14 -3.67 12.40 -11.86
CA LEU A 14 -3.64 10.94 -12.03
C LEU A 14 -4.94 10.39 -12.61
N SER A 15 -6.08 11.03 -12.32
CA SER A 15 -7.35 10.73 -12.98
C SER A 15 -7.29 11.00 -14.48
N GLU A 16 -6.61 12.05 -14.91
CA GLU A 16 -6.36 12.34 -16.33
C GLU A 16 -5.49 11.26 -17.02
N ASN A 17 -4.71 10.49 -16.25
CA ASN A 17 -3.85 9.41 -16.73
C ASN A 17 -4.44 8.00 -16.52
N ASP A 18 -5.73 7.89 -16.16
CA ASP A 18 -6.41 6.61 -15.88
C ASP A 18 -5.71 5.79 -14.77
N VAL A 19 -5.08 6.49 -13.81
CA VAL A 19 -4.48 5.92 -12.62
C VAL A 19 -5.37 6.25 -11.43
N ASN A 20 -6.13 5.26 -10.97
CA ASN A 20 -6.86 5.39 -9.72
C ASN A 20 -5.89 5.27 -8.54
N LEU A 21 -5.44 6.42 -8.02
CA LEU A 21 -4.49 6.52 -6.91
C LEU A 21 -4.91 5.68 -5.70
N PHE A 22 -6.21 5.69 -5.38
CA PHE A 22 -6.76 4.90 -4.29
C PHE A 22 -6.55 3.39 -4.52
N VAL A 23 -6.84 2.88 -5.72
CA VAL A 23 -6.58 1.47 -6.06
C VAL A 23 -5.09 1.15 -6.03
N CYS A 24 -4.22 2.07 -6.46
CA CYS A 24 -2.77 1.89 -6.36
C CYS A 24 -2.27 1.88 -4.91
N MET A 25 -2.87 2.67 -4.03
CA MET A 25 -2.61 2.62 -2.60
C MET A 25 -3.01 1.27 -1.99
N LEU A 26 -4.18 0.73 -2.36
CA LEU A 26 -4.57 -0.62 -1.92
C LEU A 26 -3.61 -1.70 -2.44
N LYS A 27 -3.15 -1.59 -3.69
CA LYS A 27 -2.12 -2.49 -4.25
C LYS A 27 -0.81 -2.38 -3.48
N ALA A 28 -0.37 -1.17 -3.11
CA ALA A 28 0.83 -0.95 -2.30
C ALA A 28 0.71 -1.60 -0.92
N ILE A 29 -0.41 -1.41 -0.23
CA ILE A 29 -0.66 -2.05 1.08
C ILE A 29 -0.59 -3.57 0.97
N CYS A 30 -1.22 -4.15 -0.06
CA CYS A 30 -1.15 -5.58 -0.34
C CYS A 30 0.30 -6.06 -0.57
N SER A 31 1.03 -5.39 -1.47
CA SER A 31 2.41 -5.73 -1.83
C SER A 31 3.37 -5.61 -0.64
N LEU A 32 3.24 -4.54 0.16
CA LEU A 32 4.05 -4.32 1.36
C LEU A 32 3.78 -5.39 2.42
N THR A 33 2.51 -5.75 2.64
CA THR A 33 2.12 -6.83 3.56
C THR A 33 2.73 -8.17 3.12
N TYR A 34 2.62 -8.50 1.82
CA TYR A 34 3.24 -9.70 1.26
C TYR A 34 4.76 -9.71 1.44
N LYS A 35 5.42 -8.58 1.11
CA LYS A 35 6.87 -8.46 1.20
C LYS A 35 7.35 -8.63 2.64
N ALA A 36 6.74 -7.92 3.59
CA ALA A 36 7.09 -8.00 5.01
C ALA A 36 6.94 -9.43 5.53
N GLY A 37 5.76 -10.05 5.38
CA GLY A 37 5.54 -11.41 5.84
C GLY A 37 6.44 -12.45 5.16
N ASN A 38 6.74 -12.27 3.87
CA ASN A 38 7.64 -13.16 3.14
C ASN A 38 9.10 -13.03 3.62
N GLN A 39 9.58 -11.83 3.91
CA GLN A 39 10.93 -11.62 4.43
C GLN A 39 11.08 -12.12 5.86
N VAL A 40 10.05 -11.92 6.71
CA VAL A 40 10.03 -12.45 8.07
C VAL A 40 10.10 -13.98 8.03
N ARG A 41 9.29 -14.63 7.17
CA ARG A 41 9.32 -16.09 6.99
C ARG A 41 10.65 -16.61 6.47
N LYS A 42 11.37 -15.83 5.65
CA LYS A 42 12.70 -16.19 5.15
C LYS A 42 13.83 -15.92 6.16
N GLY A 43 13.55 -15.27 7.29
CA GLY A 43 14.56 -14.85 8.25
C GLY A 43 15.47 -13.73 7.73
N LEU A 44 15.00 -12.96 6.73
CA LEU A 44 15.75 -11.89 6.06
C LEU A 44 15.09 -10.52 6.25
N ALA A 45 14.14 -10.40 7.17
CA ALA A 45 13.42 -9.16 7.43
C ALA A 45 14.30 -8.11 8.09
N THR A 46 14.15 -6.88 7.61
CA THR A 46 14.61 -5.66 8.30
C THR A 46 13.71 -5.32 9.48
N ASP A 47 14.17 -4.43 10.37
CA ASP A 47 13.36 -3.93 11.50
C ASP A 47 12.02 -3.34 11.04
N VAL A 48 12.03 -2.61 9.92
CA VAL A 48 10.80 -2.03 9.33
C VAL A 48 9.84 -3.13 8.86
N GLU A 49 10.35 -4.19 8.25
CA GLU A 49 9.54 -5.33 7.82
C GLU A 49 8.97 -6.11 9.01
N HIS A 50 9.70 -6.20 10.13
CA HIS A 50 9.17 -6.76 11.38
C HIS A 50 8.04 -5.91 11.96
N VAL A 51 8.18 -4.58 11.96
CA VAL A 51 7.12 -3.67 12.42
C VAL A 51 5.87 -3.80 11.54
N LEU A 52 6.05 -3.81 10.21
CA LEU A 52 4.95 -3.97 9.26
C LEU A 52 4.25 -5.33 9.40
N ASP A 53 5.01 -6.42 9.54
CA ASP A 53 4.44 -7.75 9.77
C ASP A 53 3.69 -7.82 11.11
N GLY A 54 4.24 -7.23 12.18
CA GLY A 54 3.56 -7.13 13.47
C GLY A 54 2.26 -6.34 13.41
N ALA A 55 2.27 -5.18 12.76
CA ALA A 55 1.08 -4.35 12.59
C ALA A 55 0.00 -5.07 11.78
N THR A 56 0.37 -5.68 10.65
CA THR A 56 -0.57 -6.40 9.78
C THR A 56 -1.09 -7.70 10.37
N ASN A 57 -0.49 -8.21 11.45
CA ASN A 57 -0.97 -9.36 12.22
C ASN A 57 -1.64 -8.99 13.54
N TRP A 58 -1.74 -7.70 13.88
CA TRP A 58 -2.36 -7.26 15.11
C TRP A 58 -3.89 -7.42 15.06
N SER A 59 -4.42 -8.36 15.84
CA SER A 59 -5.83 -8.72 15.84
C SER A 59 -6.78 -7.54 16.07
N TRP A 60 -6.46 -6.61 16.96
CA TRP A 60 -7.30 -5.45 17.23
C TRP A 60 -7.35 -4.49 16.03
N LEU A 61 -6.20 -4.21 15.42
CA LEU A 61 -6.13 -3.39 14.21
C LEU A 61 -6.93 -4.03 13.06
N LEU A 62 -6.80 -5.35 12.89
CA LEU A 62 -7.52 -6.07 11.84
C LEU A 62 -9.02 -6.11 12.08
N ALA A 63 -9.48 -6.29 13.32
CA ALA A 63 -10.90 -6.24 13.67
C ALA A 63 -11.49 -4.86 13.37
N TRP A 64 -10.75 -3.79 13.65
CA TRP A 64 -11.16 -2.43 13.29
C TRP A 64 -11.26 -2.22 11.77
N LEU A 65 -10.43 -2.92 11.00
CA LEU A 65 -10.35 -2.79 9.54
C LEU A 65 -11.17 -3.83 8.77
N GLU A 66 -11.89 -4.75 9.42
CA GLU A 66 -12.42 -5.99 8.82
C GLU A 66 -13.30 -5.76 7.58
N GLN A 67 -14.02 -4.64 7.51
CA GLN A 67 -14.90 -4.28 6.38
C GLN A 67 -14.37 -3.10 5.55
N SER A 68 -13.11 -2.72 5.76
CA SER A 68 -12.48 -1.63 5.01
C SER A 68 -11.71 -2.17 3.81
N PRO A 69 -11.60 -1.39 2.72
CA PRO A 69 -10.74 -1.74 1.58
C PRO A 69 -9.27 -1.97 1.99
N ILE A 70 -8.80 -1.28 3.04
CA ILE A 70 -7.47 -1.45 3.62
C ILE A 70 -7.32 -2.81 4.28
N GLY A 71 -8.31 -3.22 5.09
CA GLY A 71 -8.33 -4.55 5.70
C GLY A 71 -8.31 -5.65 4.64
N GLU A 72 -9.11 -5.51 3.59
CA GLU A 72 -9.11 -6.45 2.46
C GLU A 72 -7.77 -6.51 1.71
N ALA A 73 -7.06 -5.38 1.61
CA ALA A 73 -5.73 -5.31 1.01
C ALA A 73 -4.67 -6.00 1.86
N ILE A 74 -4.72 -5.80 3.19
CA ILE A 74 -3.85 -6.50 4.14
C ILE A 74 -4.09 -8.01 4.05
N GLN A 75 -5.35 -8.46 4.09
CA GLN A 75 -5.67 -9.88 3.99
C GLN A 75 -5.23 -10.50 2.66
N ALA A 76 -5.36 -9.76 1.55
CA ALA A 76 -4.83 -10.20 0.27
C ALA A 76 -3.30 -10.34 0.29
N GLY A 77 -2.59 -9.42 0.92
CA GLY A 77 -1.14 -9.48 1.05
C GLY A 77 -0.64 -10.68 1.84
N LYS A 78 -1.46 -11.25 2.73
CA LYS A 78 -1.13 -12.48 3.47
C LYS A 78 -1.18 -13.75 2.62
N VAL A 79 -1.80 -13.71 1.44
CA VAL A 79 -1.80 -14.84 0.51
C VAL A 79 -0.37 -15.08 0.02
N PRO A 80 0.20 -16.29 0.15
CA PRO A 80 1.59 -16.57 -0.17
C PRO A 80 1.84 -16.73 -1.69
N LYS A 81 1.29 -15.82 -2.49
CA LYS A 81 1.43 -15.77 -3.95
C LYS A 81 1.74 -14.33 -4.36
N GLN A 82 2.96 -14.08 -4.83
CA GLN A 82 3.43 -12.74 -5.22
C GLN A 82 2.50 -12.03 -6.22
N GLN A 83 1.96 -12.76 -7.20
CA GLN A 83 1.07 -12.21 -8.21
C GLN A 83 -0.34 -11.88 -7.67
N HIS A 84 -0.72 -12.36 -6.48
CA HIS A 84 -2.06 -12.16 -5.96
C HIS A 84 -2.45 -10.68 -5.81
N CYS A 85 -1.53 -9.83 -5.35
CA CYS A 85 -1.77 -8.39 -5.27
C CYS A 85 -1.90 -7.72 -6.65
N GLN A 86 -1.20 -8.22 -7.66
CA GLN A 86 -1.32 -7.73 -9.03
C GLN A 86 -2.66 -8.14 -9.65
N ASP A 87 -3.04 -9.41 -9.47
CA ASP A 87 -4.31 -9.98 -9.94
C ASP A 87 -5.51 -9.31 -9.27
N LYS A 88 -5.42 -8.98 -7.96
CA LYS A 88 -6.51 -8.36 -7.19
C LYS A 88 -6.72 -6.87 -7.54
N TYR A 89 -5.66 -6.16 -7.90
CA TYR A 89 -5.71 -4.73 -8.21
C TYR A 89 -5.21 -4.41 -9.64
N PRO A 90 -5.87 -4.96 -10.69
CA PRO A 90 -5.37 -4.88 -12.07
C PRO A 90 -5.50 -3.47 -12.66
N ARG A 91 -6.38 -2.63 -12.09
CA ARG A 91 -6.54 -1.23 -12.52
C ARG A 91 -5.37 -0.35 -12.12
N CYS A 92 -4.55 -0.76 -11.15
CA CYS A 92 -3.30 -0.07 -10.87
C CYS A 92 -2.18 -0.61 -11.75
N LYS A 93 -1.78 0.21 -12.73
CA LYS A 93 -0.75 -0.13 -13.73
C LYS A 93 0.68 -0.09 -13.17
N TRP A 94 0.90 0.47 -11.97
CA TRP A 94 2.22 0.54 -11.36
C TRP A 94 2.70 -0.84 -10.89
N ASN A 95 3.94 -1.19 -11.22
CA ASN A 95 4.58 -2.44 -10.79
C ASN A 95 5.01 -2.37 -9.32
N ALA A 96 5.56 -1.24 -8.89
CA ALA A 96 5.95 -0.92 -7.51
C ALA A 96 5.20 0.33 -7.03
N PRO A 97 3.88 0.22 -6.74
CA PRO A 97 3.06 1.37 -6.38
C PRO A 97 3.55 2.09 -5.12
N GLU A 98 4.16 1.39 -4.17
CA GLU A 98 4.75 1.97 -2.95
C GLU A 98 5.85 3.00 -3.26
N GLU A 99 6.71 2.74 -4.25
CA GLU A 99 7.79 3.66 -4.65
C GLU A 99 7.22 4.89 -5.35
N GLN A 100 6.22 4.68 -6.22
CA GLN A 100 5.54 5.77 -6.94
C GLN A 100 4.78 6.69 -5.98
N LEU A 101 4.08 6.12 -5.00
CA LEU A 101 3.41 6.89 -3.95
C LEU A 101 4.39 7.70 -3.11
N LEU A 102 5.53 7.11 -2.74
CA LEU A 102 6.56 7.82 -1.99
C LEU A 102 7.13 9.01 -2.79
N GLN A 103 7.41 8.82 -4.08
CA GLN A 103 7.86 9.90 -4.96
C GLN A 103 6.81 11.01 -5.07
N LEU A 104 5.53 10.66 -5.21
CA LEU A 104 4.45 11.65 -5.24
C LEU A 104 4.40 12.46 -3.94
N VAL A 105 4.51 11.81 -2.79
CA VAL A 105 4.53 12.49 -1.49
C VAL A 105 5.75 13.41 -1.39
N GLN A 106 6.96 12.91 -1.68
CA GLN A 106 8.20 13.69 -1.60
C GLN A 106 8.19 14.92 -2.51
N ASN A 107 7.60 14.80 -3.70
CA ASN A 107 7.57 15.89 -4.67
C ASN A 107 6.49 16.94 -4.36
N ASN A 108 5.42 16.57 -3.65
CA ASN A 108 4.25 17.44 -3.45
C ASN A 108 4.03 17.87 -1.99
N VAL A 109 4.69 17.22 -1.03
CA VAL A 109 4.58 17.52 0.40
C VAL A 109 5.93 18.00 0.93
N GLN A 110 5.98 19.29 1.26
CA GLN A 110 7.09 19.88 2.01
C GLN A 110 6.76 19.75 3.50
N PHE A 111 7.48 18.89 4.22
CA PHE A 111 7.41 18.84 5.68
C PHE A 111 8.32 19.95 6.22
N ASN A 112 7.78 21.16 6.35
CA ASN A 112 8.40 22.26 7.08
C ASN A 112 8.04 22.18 8.57
#